data_AF-A0AAW1LDG5-F1
#
_entry.id   AF-A0AAW1LDG5-F1
#
_cell.length_a   1.000
_cell.length_b   1.000
_cell.length_c   1.000
_cell.angle_alpha   90.00
_cell.angle_beta   90.00
_cell.angle_gamma   90.00
#
_symmetry.space_group_name_H-M   'P 1'
#
loop_
_entity.id
_entity.type
_entity.pdbx_description
1 polymer ?
#
loop_
_entity_poly.entity_id
_entity_poly.type
_entity_poly.pdbx_seq_one_letter_code
_entity_poly.pdbx_strand_id
1 'polypeptide(L)'
;MVVPYIVLNYAYIGSIDKGINRGLPTPYWWNATINEKRTACIATRRKLTRKIQMLEKRRRLKDLYRIQKKDLRKHINESKRKHWINVCKELEDDIWGAGYKIAVYSTVAHNMKSMLSLIRSQEFQHLRDHSVRISAKESSI
;
A
#
# COMPACT_ATOMS: atom_id res chain seq x y z
N MET A 1 -1.77 7.37 32.86
CA MET A 1 -2.93 6.85 32.11
C MET A 1 -2.46 6.37 30.76
N VAL A 2 -2.11 5.08 30.65
CA VAL A 2 -1.64 4.47 29.40
C VAL A 2 -2.89 4.17 28.59
N VAL A 3 -3.26 5.04 27.66
CA VAL A 3 -4.34 4.76 26.71
C VAL A 3 -3.85 3.60 25.85
N PRO A 4 -4.38 2.37 26.01
CA PRO A 4 -3.82 1.21 25.37
C PRO A 4 -4.01 1.32 23.86
N TYR A 5 -3.10 0.72 23.11
CA TYR A 5 -3.10 0.47 21.66
C TYR A 5 -4.43 -0.10 21.07
N ILE A 6 -5.47 -0.28 21.89
CA ILE A 6 -6.78 -0.84 21.59
C ILE A 6 -7.67 0.17 20.83
N VAL A 7 -7.51 1.48 21.05
CA VAL A 7 -8.31 2.51 20.35
C VAL A 7 -7.89 2.67 18.88
N LEU A 8 -6.71 2.16 18.50
CA LEU A 8 -6.20 2.16 17.12
C LEU A 8 -7.02 1.28 16.17
N ASN A 9 -7.96 0.49 16.69
CA ASN A 9 -8.71 -0.48 15.90
C ASN A 9 -10.12 0.02 15.52
N TYR A 10 -10.73 0.95 16.27
CA TYR A 10 -12.18 1.18 16.18
C TYR A 10 -12.64 2.02 14.97
N ALA A 11 -11.81 2.91 14.42
CA ALA A 11 -12.10 3.56 13.13
C ALA A 11 -11.73 2.68 11.92
N TYR A 12 -11.22 1.47 12.19
CA TYR A 12 -10.55 0.60 11.24
C TYR A 12 -11.25 -0.77 11.05
N ILE A 13 -12.10 -1.17 12.00
CA ILE A 13 -12.76 -2.50 12.03
C ILE A 13 -13.94 -2.65 11.06
N GLY A 14 -14.51 -1.56 10.51
CA GLY A 14 -15.73 -1.61 9.70
C GLY A 14 -15.62 -2.25 8.29
N SER A 15 -14.47 -2.80 7.89
CA SER A 15 -14.29 -3.36 6.54
C SER A 15 -13.38 -4.59 6.49
N ILE A 16 -13.48 -5.50 7.48
CA ILE A 16 -12.77 -6.78 7.45
C ILE A 16 -13.49 -7.78 6.52
N ASP A 17 -13.56 -7.45 5.23
CA ASP A 17 -13.60 -8.49 4.20
C ASP A 17 -12.16 -8.86 3.89
N LYS A 18 -11.78 -10.03 4.41
CA LYS A 18 -10.43 -10.61 4.38
C LYS A 18 -9.90 -10.69 2.93
N GLY A 19 -9.13 -9.67 2.54
CA GLY A 19 -8.53 -9.57 1.22
C GLY A 19 -7.04 -9.26 1.25
N ILE A 20 -6.19 -10.30 1.31
CA ILE A 20 -4.83 -10.35 0.74
C ILE A 20 -3.92 -9.15 1.07
N ASN A 21 -3.84 -8.74 2.34
CA ASN A 21 -2.69 -8.00 2.86
C ASN A 21 -2.27 -8.65 4.17
N ARG A 22 -0.96 -8.88 4.33
CA ARG A 22 -0.34 -9.59 5.45
C ARG A 22 -0.55 -8.82 6.76
N GLY A 23 -1.73 -8.92 7.37
CA GLY A 23 -2.10 -8.23 8.61
C GLY A 23 -2.12 -6.70 8.52
N LEU A 24 -1.94 -6.11 7.33
CA LEU A 24 -1.94 -4.67 7.17
C LEU A 24 -3.37 -4.15 7.04
N PRO A 25 -3.66 -3.06 7.74
CA PRO A 25 -5.01 -2.56 7.83
C PRO A 25 -5.36 -1.93 6.43
N THR A 26 -6.60 -2.13 5.95
CA THR A 26 -7.22 -1.51 4.75
C THR A 26 -7.41 0.02 4.84
N PRO A 27 -6.85 0.82 3.91
CA PRO A 27 -6.95 2.29 3.98
C PRO A 27 -8.38 2.81 4.07
N TYR A 28 -8.59 3.95 4.75
CA TYR A 28 -9.91 4.57 4.95
C TYR A 28 -10.68 4.90 3.66
N TRP A 29 -10.00 5.04 2.52
CA TRP A 29 -10.59 5.27 1.21
C TRP A 29 -10.86 3.97 0.41
N TRP A 30 -10.64 2.81 1.01
CA TRP A 30 -10.86 1.51 0.40
C TRP A 30 -12.35 1.16 0.42
N ASN A 31 -12.84 0.58 -0.69
CA ASN A 31 -14.23 0.17 -0.81
C ASN A 31 -14.35 -1.17 -1.57
N ALA A 32 -15.51 -1.81 -1.48
CA ALA A 32 -15.80 -3.10 -2.12
C ALA A 32 -15.58 -3.04 -3.65
N THR A 33 -16.02 -1.96 -4.30
CA THR A 33 -15.85 -1.76 -5.75
C THR A 33 -14.38 -1.74 -6.17
N ILE A 34 -13.51 -1.03 -5.44
CA ILE A 34 -12.05 -1.00 -5.68
C ILE A 34 -11.46 -2.39 -5.48
N ASN A 35 -11.93 -3.13 -4.47
CA ASN A 35 -11.48 -4.49 -4.23
C ASN A 35 -11.80 -5.39 -5.43
N GLU A 36 -13.03 -5.36 -5.93
CA GLU A 36 -13.46 -6.11 -7.11
C GLU A 36 -12.67 -5.73 -8.37
N LYS A 37 -12.52 -4.43 -8.64
CA LYS A 37 -11.74 -3.95 -9.79
C LYS A 37 -10.28 -4.38 -9.68
N ARG A 38 -9.72 -4.39 -8.46
CA ARG A 38 -8.35 -4.83 -8.20
C ARG A 38 -8.18 -6.33 -8.40
N THR A 39 -9.09 -7.16 -7.88
CA THR A 39 -9.03 -8.62 -8.06
C THR A 39 -9.10 -8.99 -9.54
N ALA A 40 -10.02 -8.38 -10.29
CA ALA A 40 -10.12 -8.55 -11.74
C ALA A 40 -8.83 -8.14 -12.47
N CYS A 41 -8.27 -6.97 -12.15
CA CYS A 41 -7.03 -6.46 -12.74
C CYS A 41 -5.83 -7.39 -12.44
N ILE A 42 -5.71 -7.90 -11.21
CA ILE A 42 -4.66 -8.86 -10.81
C ILE A 42 -4.84 -10.18 -11.55
N ALA A 43 -6.07 -10.68 -11.68
CA ALA A 43 -6.35 -11.91 -12.41
C ALA A 43 -5.89 -11.80 -13.88
N THR A 44 -6.20 -10.69 -14.55
CA THR A 44 -5.77 -10.44 -15.93
C THR A 44 -4.24 -10.28 -16.03
N ARG A 45 -3.61 -9.57 -15.10
CA ARG A 45 -2.14 -9.45 -15.04
C ARG A 45 -1.49 -10.83 -14.90
N ARG A 46 -1.98 -11.67 -13.97
CA ARG A 46 -1.46 -13.03 -13.76
C ARG A 46 -1.59 -13.88 -15.02
N LYS A 47 -2.72 -13.78 -15.74
CA LYS A 47 -2.91 -14.45 -17.04
C LYS A 47 -1.89 -13.95 -18.07
N LEU A 48 -1.68 -12.63 -18.18
CA LEU A 48 -0.74 -12.01 -19.11
C LEU A 48 0.72 -12.41 -18.85
N THR A 49 1.13 -12.59 -17.59
CA THR A 49 2.51 -12.92 -17.22
C THR A 49 2.88 -14.40 -17.42
N ARG A 50 1.92 -15.29 -17.71
CA ARG A 50 2.20 -16.70 -17.98
C ARG A 50 2.83 -16.85 -19.37
N LYS A 51 3.98 -17.53 -19.45
CA LYS A 51 4.82 -17.64 -20.67
C LYS A 51 4.16 -18.37 -21.85
N ILE A 52 3.10 -19.16 -21.64
CA ILE A 52 2.52 -20.10 -22.63
C ILE A 52 1.36 -19.47 -23.44
N GLN A 53 1.43 -18.19 -23.79
CA GLN A 53 0.32 -17.52 -24.47
C GLN A 53 0.66 -17.24 -25.93
N MET A 54 -0.21 -17.70 -26.85
CA MET A 54 -0.19 -17.30 -28.26
C MET A 54 -0.19 -15.76 -28.37
N LEU A 55 0.55 -15.22 -29.34
CA LEU A 55 0.79 -13.77 -29.49
C LEU A 55 -0.52 -12.95 -29.52
N GLU A 56 -1.54 -13.45 -30.21
CA GLU A 56 -2.83 -12.77 -30.31
C GLU A 56 -3.59 -12.74 -28.98
N LYS A 57 -3.62 -13.86 -28.25
CA LYS A 57 -4.22 -13.97 -26.92
C LYS A 57 -3.51 -13.04 -25.93
N ARG A 58 -2.17 -12.94 -26.04
CA ARG A 58 -1.36 -12.02 -25.25
C ARG A 58 -1.70 -10.57 -25.53
N ARG A 59 -1.92 -10.19 -26.80
CA ARG A 59 -2.34 -8.84 -27.20
C ARG A 59 -3.70 -8.48 -26.59
N ARG A 60 -4.70 -9.35 -26.75
CA ARG A 60 -6.05 -9.17 -26.17
C ARG A 60 -6.00 -9.01 -24.64
N LEU A 61 -5.22 -9.82 -23.94
CA LEU A 61 -5.03 -9.70 -22.49
C LEU A 61 -4.30 -8.41 -22.07
N LYS A 62 -3.35 -7.94 -22.88
CA LYS A 62 -2.64 -6.69 -22.63
C LYS A 62 -3.60 -5.50 -22.74
N ASP A 63 -4.46 -5.48 -23.74
CA ASP A 63 -5.49 -4.45 -23.90
C ASP A 63 -6.53 -4.49 -22.78
N LEU A 64 -7.02 -5.68 -22.43
CA LEU A 64 -7.95 -5.85 -21.31
C LEU A 64 -7.33 -5.38 -19.98
N TYR A 65 -6.08 -5.75 -19.71
CA TYR A 65 -5.35 -5.29 -18.52
C TYR A 65 -5.19 -3.76 -18.51
N ARG A 66 -4.89 -3.14 -19.66
CA ARG A 66 -4.75 -1.69 -19.79
C ARG A 66 -6.06 -0.99 -19.43
N ILE A 67 -7.19 -1.47 -19.95
CA ILE A 67 -8.53 -0.92 -19.67
C ILE A 67 -8.86 -1.07 -18.18
N GLN A 68 -8.73 -2.29 -17.64
CA GLN A 68 -9.02 -2.56 -16.22
C GLN A 68 -8.12 -1.76 -15.27
N LYS A 69 -6.84 -1.56 -15.62
CA LYS A 69 -5.92 -0.73 -14.84
C LYS A 69 -6.31 0.74 -14.88
N LYS A 70 -6.75 1.26 -16.03
CA LYS A 70 -7.26 2.63 -16.16
C LYS A 70 -8.50 2.83 -15.30
N ASP A 71 -9.45 1.88 -15.37
CA ASP A 71 -10.70 1.91 -14.61
C ASP A 71 -10.44 1.85 -13.09
N LEU A 72 -9.58 0.92 -12.65
CA LEU A 72 -9.16 0.83 -11.25
C LEU A 72 -8.54 2.13 -10.74
N ARG A 73 -7.67 2.78 -11.54
CA ARG A 73 -7.05 4.07 -11.17
C ARG A 73 -8.10 5.17 -11.03
N LYS A 74 -9.08 5.22 -11.93
CA LYS A 74 -10.18 6.18 -11.87
C LYS A 74 -10.95 6.03 -10.55
N HIS A 75 -11.39 4.81 -10.23
CA HIS A 75 -12.12 4.53 -8.99
C HIS A 75 -11.30 4.81 -7.73
N ILE A 76 -9.99 4.50 -7.71
CA ILE A 76 -9.12 4.83 -6.58
C ILE A 76 -9.05 6.35 -6.39
N ASN A 77 -8.84 7.11 -7.46
CA ASN A 77 -8.72 8.57 -7.37
C ASN A 77 -10.03 9.22 -6.93
N GLU A 78 -11.16 8.74 -7.46
CA GLU A 78 -12.49 9.20 -7.08
C GLU A 78 -12.80 8.91 -5.61
N SER A 79 -12.52 7.68 -5.15
CA SER A 79 -12.72 7.31 -3.75
C SER A 79 -11.84 8.15 -2.82
N LYS A 80 -10.55 8.31 -3.15
CA LYS A 80 -9.65 9.17 -2.37
C LYS A 80 -10.16 10.60 -2.29
N ARG A 81 -10.59 11.17 -3.42
CA ARG A 81 -11.15 12.54 -3.45
C ARG A 81 -12.38 12.65 -2.57
N LYS A 82 -13.33 11.72 -2.70
CA LYS A 82 -14.56 11.71 -1.90
C LYS A 82 -14.27 11.64 -0.40
N HIS A 83 -13.41 10.71 0.01
CA HIS A 83 -13.08 10.56 1.43
C HIS A 83 -12.25 11.74 1.95
N TRP A 84 -11.37 12.33 1.13
CA TRP A 84 -10.66 13.55 1.52
C TRP A 84 -11.61 14.71 1.78
N ILE A 85 -12.60 14.92 0.90
CA ILE A 85 -13.64 15.95 1.12
C ILE A 85 -14.41 15.70 2.41
N ASN A 86 -14.76 14.45 2.70
CA ASN A 86 -15.46 14.10 3.94
C ASN A 86 -14.59 14.38 5.18
N VAL A 87 -13.30 14.03 5.14
CA VAL A 87 -12.35 14.31 6.22
C VAL A 87 -12.23 15.83 6.47
N CYS A 88 -12.19 16.64 5.40
CA CYS A 88 -12.18 18.10 5.55
C CYS A 88 -13.45 18.62 6.21
N LYS A 89 -14.63 18.12 5.82
CA LYS A 89 -15.90 18.51 6.46
C LYS A 89 -15.95 18.10 7.93
N GLU A 90 -15.54 16.87 8.25
CA GLU A 90 -15.46 16.40 9.63
C GLU A 90 -14.51 17.26 10.48
N LEU A 91 -13.44 17.80 9.90
CA LEU A 91 -12.51 18.71 10.59
C LEU A 91 -13.11 20.10 10.82
N GLU A 92 -13.97 20.59 9.91
CA GLU A 92 -14.70 21.84 10.08
C GLU A 92 -15.70 21.74 11.24
N ASP A 93 -16.34 20.57 11.41
CA ASP A 93 -17.31 20.30 12.48
C ASP A 93 -16.63 19.95 13.82
N ASP A 94 -15.60 19.10 13.82
CA ASP A 94 -14.84 18.67 15.00
C ASP A 94 -13.34 18.53 14.71
N ILE A 95 -12.59 19.52 15.17
CA ILE A 95 -11.14 19.65 14.97
C ILE A 95 -10.35 18.49 15.60
N TRP A 96 -10.87 17.84 16.66
CA TRP A 96 -10.20 16.71 17.33
C TRP A 96 -10.85 15.35 17.03
N GLY A 97 -11.79 15.35 16.08
CA GLY A 97 -12.62 14.22 15.72
C GLY A 97 -11.91 13.16 14.88
N ALA A 98 -12.71 12.43 14.09
CA ALA A 98 -12.22 11.35 13.22
C ALA A 98 -11.27 11.87 12.13
N GLY A 99 -11.56 13.05 11.56
CA GLY A 99 -10.73 13.66 10.52
C GLY A 99 -9.28 13.94 10.96
N TYR A 100 -9.07 14.44 12.18
CA TYR A 100 -7.74 14.70 12.73
C TYR A 100 -6.93 13.43 12.93
N LYS A 101 -7.58 12.41 13.50
CA LYS A 101 -7.00 11.07 13.67
C LYS A 101 -6.54 10.51 12.33
N ILE A 102 -7.40 10.56 11.31
CA ILE A 102 -7.05 10.08 9.96
C ILE A 102 -5.84 10.83 9.39
N ALA A 103 -5.80 12.16 9.50
CA ALA A 103 -4.68 12.97 9.01
C ALA A 103 -3.35 12.62 9.70
N VAL A 104 -3.34 12.56 11.03
CA VAL A 104 -2.14 12.23 11.82
C VAL A 104 -1.67 10.81 11.54
N TYR A 105 -2.56 9.82 11.57
CA TYR A 105 -2.18 8.42 11.34
C TYR A 105 -1.68 8.18 9.91
N SER A 106 -2.23 8.89 8.92
CA SER A 106 -1.76 8.80 7.54
C SER A 106 -0.32 9.30 7.38
N THR A 107 0.03 10.39 8.05
CA THR A 107 1.36 11.02 8.03
C THR A 107 2.39 10.16 8.76
N VAL A 108 2.06 9.70 9.97
CA VAL A 108 2.95 8.84 10.76
C VAL A 108 3.24 7.54 10.02
N ALA A 109 2.22 6.90 9.44
CA ALA A 109 2.41 5.66 8.67
C ALA A 109 3.27 5.86 7.41
N HIS A 110 3.22 7.03 6.77
CA HIS A 110 4.09 7.37 5.65
C HIS A 110 5.54 7.57 6.10
N ASN A 111 5.75 8.33 7.17
CA ASN A 111 7.07 8.61 7.74
C ASN A 111 7.76 7.33 8.28
N MET A 112 7.02 6.45 8.95
CA MET A 112 7.56 5.16 9.41
C MET A 112 8.04 4.27 8.26
N LYS A 113 7.32 4.26 7.12
CA LYS A 113 7.76 3.49 5.94
C LYS A 113 9.04 4.07 5.32
N SER A 114 9.14 5.40 5.26
CA SER A 114 10.35 6.10 4.82
C SER A 114 11.54 5.75 5.73
N MET A 115 11.36 5.89 7.05
CA MET A 115 12.37 5.61 8.05
C MET A 115 12.84 4.15 8.02
N LEU A 116 11.91 3.18 7.96
CA LEU A 116 12.26 1.75 7.86
C LEU A 116 12.96 1.40 6.54
N SER A 117 12.64 2.10 5.44
CA SER A 117 13.36 1.91 4.18
C SER A 117 14.79 2.43 4.26
N LEU A 118 15.00 3.54 4.98
CA LEU A 118 16.31 4.15 5.20
C LEU A 118 17.18 3.26 6.09
N ILE A 119 16.64 2.79 7.22
CA ILE A 119 17.33 1.87 8.15
C ILE A 119 17.79 0.61 7.40
N ARG A 120 16.88 -0.03 6.65
CA ARG A 120 17.21 -1.23 5.85
C ARG A 120 18.29 -0.95 4.80
N SER A 121 18.36 0.26 4.26
CA SER A 121 19.37 0.65 3.28
C SER A 121 20.73 0.89 3.93
N GLN A 122 20.74 1.49 5.12
CA GLN A 122 21.93 1.70 5.95
C GLN A 122 22.55 0.38 6.44
N GLU A 123 21.72 -0.55 6.93
CA GLU A 123 22.17 -1.89 7.33
C GLU A 123 22.82 -2.65 6.17
N PHE A 124 22.24 -2.55 4.96
CA PHE A 124 22.81 -3.16 3.76
C PHE A 124 24.12 -2.52 3.28
N GLN A 125 24.36 -1.24 3.58
CA GLN A 125 25.66 -0.61 3.32
C GLN A 125 26.69 -1.06 4.35
N HIS A 126 26.34 -1.03 5.64
CA HIS A 126 27.21 -1.47 6.72
C HIS A 126 27.69 -2.93 6.54
N LEU A 127 26.79 -3.83 6.12
CA LEU A 127 27.15 -5.23 5.85
C LEU A 127 28.07 -5.39 4.61
N ARG A 128 27.91 -4.55 3.59
CA ARG A 128 28.82 -4.52 2.43
C ARG A 128 30.20 -4.03 2.81
N ASP A 129 30.28 -2.95 3.58
CA ASP A 129 31.54 -2.38 4.06
C ASP A 129 32.29 -3.37 4.96
N HIS A 130 31.56 -4.13 5.79
CA HIS A 130 32.13 -5.20 6.60
C HIS A 130 32.67 -6.36 5.76
N SER A 131 31.95 -6.78 4.72
CA SER A 131 32.41 -7.83 3.79
C SER A 131 33.65 -7.43 3.00
N VAL A 132 33.72 -6.18 2.54
CA VAL A 132 34.91 -5.64 1.84
C VAL A 132 36.13 -5.62 2.77
N ARG A 133 35.95 -5.25 4.04
CA ARG A 133 37.02 -5.28 5.05
C ARG A 133 37.52 -6.69 5.37
N ILE A 134 36.65 -7.70 5.36
CA ILE A 134 37.05 -9.10 5.57
C ILE A 134 37.87 -9.59 4.37
N SER A 135 37.39 -9.34 3.14
CA SER A 135 38.10 -9.75 1.92
C SER A 135 39.47 -9.07 1.76
N ALA A 136 39.60 -7.81 2.18
CA ALA A 136 40.88 -7.10 2.22
C ALA A 136 41.87 -7.65 3.25
N LYS A 137 41.38 -8.20 4.38
CA LYS A 137 42.22 -8.86 5.39
C LYS A 137 42.71 -10.24 4.93
N GLU A 138 41.87 -10.99 4.22
CA GLU A 138 42.22 -12.31 3.68
C GLU A 138 43.23 -12.23 2.52
N SER A 139 43.25 -11.13 1.76
CA SER A 139 44.19 -10.91 0.65
C SER A 139 45.56 -10.40 1.08
N SER A 140 45.75 -10.11 2.37
CA SER A 140 46.97 -9.53 2.94
C SER A 140 47.83 -10.56 3.69
N ILE A 141 47.44 -11.84 3.64
CA ILE A 141 48.14 -13.03 4.14
C ILE A 141 48.66 -13.80 2.94
#